data_AF-A0A9E4BW56-F1
#
_entry.id   AF-A0A9E4BW56-F1
#
_cell.length_a   1.000
_cell.length_b   1.000
_cell.length_c   1.000
_cell.angle_alpha   90.00
_cell.angle_beta   90.00
_cell.angle_gamma   90.00
#
_symmetry.space_group_name_H-M   'P 1'
#
loop_
_entity.id
_entity.type
_entity.pdbx_description
1 polymer ?
#
loop_
_entity_poly.entity_id
_entity_poly.type
_entity_poly.pdbx_seq_one_letter_code
_entity_poly.pdbx_strand_id
1 'polypeptide(L)' 'MSFKLRVLVVCNCFRESESVVRIISARKANKTEELDYWRRR' A
#
# COMPACT_ATOMS: atom_id res chain seq x y z
N MET A 1 8.75 -4.94 22.02
CA MET A 1 9.04 -4.73 20.58
C MET A 1 8.42 -3.42 20.13
N SER A 2 9.16 -2.60 19.38
CA SER A 2 8.66 -1.35 18.80
C SER A 2 8.55 -1.50 17.29
N PHE A 3 7.37 -1.28 16.72
CA PHE A 3 7.12 -1.35 15.27
C PHE A 3 6.75 0.05 14.78
N LYS A 4 7.54 0.59 13.84
CA LYS A 4 7.18 1.83 13.15
C LYS A 4 6.30 1.50 11.96
N LEU A 5 5.06 1.96 11.97
CA LEU A 5 4.16 1.88 10.81
C LEU A 5 4.76 2.71 9.66
N ARG A 6 4.73 2.16 8.45
CA ARG A 6 5.21 2.79 7.21
C ARG A 6 4.12 2.71 6.16
N VAL A 7 3.95 3.77 5.39
CA VAL A 7 3.06 3.75 4.22
C VAL A 7 3.80 3.08 3.07
N LEU A 8 3.10 2.19 2.37
CA LEU A 8 3.58 1.51 1.18
C LEU A 8 2.68 1.86 0.00
N VAL A 9 3.27 1.95 -1.17
CA VAL A 9 2.51 1.92 -2.44
C VAL A 9 2.68 0.54 -3.03
N VAL A 10 1.56 -0.06 -3.41
CA VAL A 10 1.49 -1.42 -3.96
C VAL A 10 0.86 -1.41 -5.34
N CYS A 11 1.46 -2.14 -6.29
CA CYS A 11 0.77 -2.56 -7.49
C CYS A 11 0.17 -3.94 -7.22
N ASN A 12 -1.13 -4.09 -7.46
CA ASN A 12 -1.84 -5.34 -7.22
C ASN A 12 -2.77 -5.65 -8.38
N CYS A 13 -3.11 -6.92 -8.54
CA CYS A 13 -4.27 -7.33 -9.32
C CYS A 13 -5.30 -7.98 -8.40
N PHE A 14 -6.57 -7.62 -8.61
CA PHE A 14 -7.68 -8.23 -7.94
C PHE A 14 -8.33 -9.26 -8.85
N ARG A 15 -8.52 -10.47 -8.33
CA ARG A 15 -9.20 -11.55 -9.02
C ARG A 15 -10.54 -11.78 -8.34
N GLU A 16 -11.57 -11.15 -8.89
CA GLU A 16 -12.94 -11.15 -8.34
C GLU A 16 -13.47 -12.57 -8.07
N SER A 17 -13.27 -13.49 -9.02
CA SER A 17 -13.76 -14.87 -8.93
C SER A 17 -13.23 -15.67 -7.74
N GLU A 18 -12.05 -15.31 -7.23
CA GLU A 18 -11.48 -15.93 -6.03
C GLU A 18 -11.48 -14.99 -4.82
N SER A 19 -11.93 -13.74 -4.99
CA SER A 19 -11.77 -12.66 -4.00
C SER A 19 -10.32 -12.50 -3.50
N VAL A 20 -9.34 -12.77 -4.38
CA VAL A 20 -7.91 -12.72 -4.06
C VAL A 20 -7.30 -11.42 -4.60
N VAL A 21 -6.59 -10.68 -3.74
CA VAL A 21 -5.71 -9.58 -4.15
C VAL A 21 -4.27 -10.11 -4.19
N ARG A 22 -3.62 -10.08 -5.36
CA ARG A 22 -2.21 -10.44 -5.50
C ARG A 22 -1.37 -9.17 -5.55
N ILE A 23 -0.45 -9.02 -4.60
CA ILE A 23 0.55 -7.96 -4.64
C ILE A 23 1.63 -8.37 -5.65
N ILE A 24 1.83 -7.53 -6.67
CA ILE A 24 2.82 -7.72 -7.74
C ILE A 24 4.12 -7.03 -7.35
N SER A 25 4.01 -5.80 -6.82
CA SER A 25 5.15 -5.04 -6.32
C SER A 25 4.74 -4.19 -5.12
N ALA A 26 5.72 -3.93 -4.26
CA ALA A 26 5.57 -3.06 -3.12
C ALA A 26 6.84 -2.23 -2.96
N ARG A 27 6.69 -0.93 -2.70
CA ARG A 27 7.80 -0.06 -2.36
C ARG A 27 7.41 0.89 -1.23
N LYS A 28 8.42 1.39 -0.52
CA LYS A 28 8.21 2.46 0.47
C LYS A 28 7.64 3.69 -0.25
N ALA A 29 6.57 4.26 0.30
CA ALA A 29 6.03 5.51 -0.19
C ALA A 29 7.07 6.64 -0.05
N ASN A 30 7.13 7.53 -1.03
CA ASN A 30 7.90 8.77 -0.88
C ASN A 30 7.10 9.77 -0.02
N LYS A 31 7.75 10.86 0.41
CA LYS A 31 7.12 11.86 1.30
C LYS A 31 5.81 12.42 0.74
N THR A 32 5.73 12.61 -0.57
CA THR A 32 4.53 13.16 -1.21
C THR A 32 3.38 12.14 -1.20
N GLU A 33 3.65 10.89 -1.55
CA GLU A 33 2.66 9.80 -1.50
C GLU A 33 2.19 9.53 -0.06
N GLU A 34 3.10 9.60 0.92
CA GLU A 34 2.75 9.55 2.35
C GLU A 34 1.77 10.67 2.71
N LEU A 35 2.08 11.92 2.36
CA LEU A 35 1.21 13.07 2.59
C LEU A 35 -0.15 12.94 1.90
N ASP A 36 -0.18 12.41 0.67
CA ASP A 36 -1.42 12.17 -0.07
C ASP A 36 -2.32 11.14 0.62
N TYR A 37 -1.74 10.05 1.13
CA TYR A 37 -2.48 9.05 1.90
C TYR A 37 -3.07 9.67 3.17
N TRP A 38 -2.27 10.40 3.94
CA TRP A 38 -2.72 11.01 5.20
C TRP A 38 -3.73 12.15 5.01
N ARG A 39 -3.69 12.87 3.88
CA ARG A 39 -4.68 13.89 3.55
C ARG A 39 -6.04 13.31 3.16
N ARG A 40 -6.07 12.07 2.66
CA ARG A 40 -7.29 11.38 2.21
C ARG A 40 -7.88 10.46 3.27
N ARG A 41 -7.26 10.40 4.46
CA ARG A 41 -7.75 9.67 5.63
C ARG A 41 -8.61 10.59 6.48
#